data_AF-A0A1Y4GS94-F1
#
_entry.id   AF-A0A1Y4GS94-F1
#
_cell.length_a   1.000
_cell.length_b   1.000
_cell.length_c   1.000
_cell.angle_alpha   90.00
_cell.angle_beta   90.00
_cell.angle_gamma   90.00
#
_symmetry.space_group_name_H-M   'P 1'
#
loop_
_entity.id
_entity.type
_entity.pdbx_description
1 polymer ?
#
loop_
_entity_poly.entity_id
_entity_poly.type
_entity_poly.pdbx_seq_one_letter_code
_entity_poly.pdbx_strand_id
1 'polypeptide(L)'
;MSKENFNEMMKRAFTENKAIGFTAYKFTTGGESLHAMTIWGAEFDEEGYVSHIYYCDNNLVDQDANGAAIIRLGITYDENPAIPSMGDVAYTIQLPKPFGGSRRTSLITALVLVDLRQDIWKQAFGDVE
;
A
#
# COMPACT_ATOMS: atom_id res chain seq x y z
N MET A 1 5.96 4.85 7.89
CA MET A 1 5.79 3.42 8.25
C MET A 1 7.15 2.74 8.24
N SER A 2 7.62 2.13 9.33
CA SER A 2 8.94 1.45 9.32
C SER A 2 8.91 0.23 8.40
N LYS A 3 10.08 -0.18 7.92
CA LYS A 3 10.25 -1.39 7.09
C LYS A 3 9.64 -2.61 7.78
N GLU A 4 9.92 -2.82 9.06
CA GLU A 4 9.44 -3.97 9.83
C GLU A 4 7.92 -3.96 9.93
N ASN A 5 7.33 -2.85 10.38
CA ASN A 5 5.89 -2.75 10.57
C ASN A 5 5.14 -2.85 9.24
N PHE A 6 5.66 -2.25 8.16
CA PHE A 6 5.06 -2.39 6.83
C PHE A 6 4.95 -3.86 6.43
N ASN A 7 6.06 -4.58 6.53
CA ASN A 7 6.13 -5.98 6.10
C ASN A 7 5.30 -6.90 6.99
N GLU A 8 5.33 -6.70 8.30
CA GLU A 8 4.51 -7.46 9.24
C GLU A 8 3.02 -7.26 8.96
N MET A 9 2.58 -6.00 8.82
CA MET A 9 1.17 -5.69 8.54
C MET A 9 0.70 -6.24 7.19
N MET A 10 1.53 -6.16 6.15
CA MET A 10 1.20 -6.71 4.83
C MET A 10 1.04 -8.24 4.89
N LYS A 11 1.99 -8.95 5.52
CA LYS A 11 1.90 -10.41 5.71
C LYS A 11 0.65 -10.76 6.50
N ARG A 12 0.41 -10.06 7.61
CA ARG A 12 -0.77 -10.24 8.46
C ARG A 12 -2.07 -10.07 7.69
N ALA A 13 -2.15 -9.06 6.82
CA ALA A 13 -3.33 -8.82 6.01
C ALA A 13 -3.67 -10.00 5.11
N PHE A 14 -2.67 -10.57 4.42
CA PHE A 14 -2.87 -11.72 3.54
C PHE A 14 -3.17 -13.01 4.31
N THR A 15 -2.55 -13.24 5.46
CA THR A 15 -2.79 -14.44 6.27
C THR A 15 -4.10 -14.39 7.04
N GLU A 16 -4.59 -13.19 7.39
CA GLU A 16 -5.82 -12.98 8.16
C GLU A 16 -6.99 -12.49 7.28
N ASN A 17 -6.88 -12.59 5.94
CA ASN A 17 -7.91 -12.19 4.97
C ASN A 17 -8.46 -10.76 5.17
N LYS A 18 -7.57 -9.79 5.42
CA LYS A 18 -7.94 -8.39 5.64
C LYS A 18 -7.76 -7.55 4.39
N ALA A 19 -8.69 -6.61 4.16
CA ALA A 19 -8.51 -5.59 3.16
C ALA A 19 -7.45 -4.56 3.62
N ILE A 20 -6.73 -3.98 2.66
CA ILE A 20 -5.56 -3.14 2.92
C ILE A 20 -5.79 -1.75 2.34
N GLY A 21 -5.91 -0.75 3.20
CA GLY A 21 -5.79 0.66 2.84
C GLY A 21 -4.38 1.17 3.13
N PHE A 22 -3.91 2.15 2.37
CA PHE A 22 -2.66 2.85 2.69
C PHE A 22 -2.75 4.34 2.36
N THR A 23 -1.90 5.13 2.99
CA THR A 23 -1.71 6.55 2.68
C THR A 23 -0.26 6.81 2.29
N ALA A 24 -0.06 7.59 1.23
CA ALA A 24 1.25 7.99 0.75
C ALA A 24 1.37 9.52 0.65
N TYR A 25 2.50 10.06 1.11
CA TYR A 25 2.86 11.47 1.00
C TYR A 25 3.71 11.73 -0.26
N LYS A 26 3.47 12.87 -0.93
CA LYS A 26 4.08 13.24 -2.24
C LYS A 26 3.68 12.31 -3.38
N PHE A 27 2.45 11.78 -3.30
CA PHE A 27 1.95 10.82 -4.28
C PHE A 27 1.34 11.47 -5.53
N THR A 28 0.77 12.67 -5.44
CA THR A 28 0.14 13.34 -6.58
C THR A 28 1.12 14.26 -7.30
N THR A 29 0.83 14.61 -8.56
CA THR A 29 1.66 15.53 -9.34
C THR A 29 1.42 16.96 -8.85
N GLY A 30 2.47 17.64 -8.36
CA GLY A 30 2.40 19.07 -8.03
C GLY A 30 2.38 19.44 -6.54
N GLY A 31 2.56 18.52 -5.58
CA GLY A 31 2.64 18.97 -4.18
C GLY A 31 2.90 17.95 -3.08
N GLU A 32 2.97 18.51 -1.87
CA GLU A 32 3.14 17.87 -0.57
C GLU A 32 1.81 17.35 0.01
N SER A 33 1.01 16.65 -0.81
CA SER A 33 -0.27 16.12 -0.34
C SER A 33 -0.16 14.66 0.09
N LEU A 34 -1.05 14.27 1.00
CA LEU A 34 -1.35 12.88 1.29
C LEU A 34 -2.38 12.36 0.27
N HIS A 35 -2.28 11.08 -0.06
CA HIS A 35 -3.26 10.37 -0.88
C HIS A 35 -3.57 9.02 -0.27
N ALA A 36 -4.84 8.65 -0.20
CA ALA A 36 -5.32 7.42 0.41
C ALA A 36 -5.89 6.49 -0.65
N MET A 37 -5.46 5.24 -0.64
CA MET A 37 -5.71 4.25 -1.69
C MET A 37 -5.83 2.84 -1.13
N THR A 38 -6.18 1.88 -1.98
CA THR A 38 -6.35 0.47 -1.62
C THR A 38 -5.29 -0.41 -2.27
N ILE A 39 -4.71 -1.33 -1.50
CA ILE A 39 -3.83 -2.39 -2.01
C ILE A 39 -4.64 -3.68 -2.14
N TRP A 40 -4.53 -4.31 -3.30
CA TRP A 40 -5.19 -5.57 -3.65
C TRP A 40 -4.26 -6.78 -3.61
N GLY A 41 -2.95 -6.56 -3.77
CA GLY A 41 -1.96 -7.63 -3.80
C GLY A 41 -0.55 -7.11 -3.62
N ALA A 42 0.39 -8.03 -3.41
CA ALA A 42 1.80 -7.72 -3.26
C ALA A 42 2.68 -8.85 -3.80
N GLU A 43 3.90 -8.49 -4.17
CA GLU A 43 5.01 -9.42 -4.40
C GLU A 43 6.01 -9.31 -3.26
N PHE A 44 6.70 -10.41 -2.98
CA PHE A 44 7.75 -10.48 -1.98
C PHE A 44 9.09 -10.85 -2.66
N ASP A 45 10.19 -10.31 -2.16
CA ASP A 45 11.55 -10.71 -2.57
C ASP A 45 11.98 -12.03 -1.88
N GLU A 46 13.21 -12.48 -2.15
CA GLU A 46 13.75 -13.75 -1.66
C GLU A 46 13.88 -13.77 -0.13
N GLU A 47 14.08 -12.61 0.48
CA GLU A 47 14.13 -12.39 1.94
C GLU A 47 12.73 -12.29 2.57
N GLY A 48 11.68 -12.25 1.74
CA GLY A 48 10.30 -12.16 2.17
C GLY A 48 9.86 -10.75 2.56
N TYR A 49 10.55 -9.70 2.09
CA TYR A 49 10.07 -8.33 2.16
C TYR A 49 9.20 -8.01 0.93
N VAL A 50 8.20 -7.16 1.11
CA VAL A 50 7.35 -6.69 0.02
C VAL A 50 8.22 -5.90 -0.97
N SER A 51 8.27 -6.37 -2.21
CA SER A 51 9.00 -5.75 -3.30
C SER A 51 8.10 -4.90 -4.20
N HIS A 52 6.82 -5.27 -4.30
CA HIS A 52 5.84 -4.57 -5.12
C HIS A 52 4.44 -4.63 -4.50
N ILE A 53 3.61 -3.65 -4.83
CA ILE A 53 2.19 -3.63 -4.50
C ILE A 53 1.34 -3.44 -5.75
N TYR A 54 0.13 -3.99 -5.72
CA TYR A 54 -0.92 -3.79 -6.69
C TYR A 54 -2.00 -2.95 -6.02
N TYR A 55 -2.23 -1.73 -6.50
CA TYR A 55 -3.12 -0.78 -5.86
C TYR A 55 -4.08 -0.12 -6.88
N CYS A 56 -5.19 0.42 -6.39
CA CYS A 56 -6.07 1.27 -7.18
C CYS A 56 -5.93 2.73 -6.75
N ASP A 57 -5.69 3.62 -7.71
CA ASP A 57 -5.78 5.07 -7.50
C ASP A 57 -7.23 5.51 -7.78
N ASN A 58 -7.94 5.93 -6.73
CA ASN A 58 -9.32 6.38 -6.83
C ASN A 58 -9.48 7.72 -7.57
N ASN A 59 -8.39 8.42 -7.89
CA ASN A 59 -8.42 9.64 -8.71
C ASN A 59 -8.26 9.37 -10.21
N LEU A 60 -7.97 8.13 -10.64
CA LEU A 60 -7.78 7.78 -12.06
C LEU A 60 -9.04 7.17 -12.71
N VAL A 61 -10.21 7.47 -12.17
CA VAL A 61 -11.50 6.91 -12.64
C VAL A 61 -11.82 7.25 -14.10
N ASP A 62 -11.27 8.33 -14.63
CA ASP A 62 -11.49 8.84 -15.99
C ASP A 62 -10.58 8.20 -17.04
N GLN A 63 -9.57 7.41 -16.63
CA GLN A 63 -8.60 6.79 -17.53
C GLN A 63 -8.90 5.32 -17.86
N ASP A 64 -9.94 4.73 -17.25
CA ASP A 64 -10.44 3.38 -17.57
C ASP A 64 -11.97 3.41 -17.65
N ALA A 65 -12.54 3.05 -18.80
CA ALA A 65 -13.99 3.00 -19.02
C ALA A 65 -14.70 1.99 -18.10
N ASN A 66 -13.97 1.07 -17.48
CA ASN A 66 -14.49 0.09 -16.52
C ASN A 66 -14.28 0.49 -15.05
N GLY A 67 -13.62 1.64 -14.78
CA GLY A 67 -13.34 2.12 -13.43
C GLY A 67 -12.20 1.38 -12.74
N ALA A 68 -11.21 2.15 -12.27
CA ALA A 68 -10.08 1.74 -11.43
C ALA A 68 -9.18 0.62 -12.01
N ALA A 69 -8.17 1.00 -12.79
CA ALA A 69 -7.08 0.11 -13.14
C ALA A 69 -6.29 -0.32 -11.89
N ILE A 70 -5.99 -1.61 -11.76
CA ILE A 70 -5.01 -2.12 -10.80
C ILE A 70 -3.62 -1.78 -11.35
N ILE A 71 -2.87 -0.98 -10.59
CA ILE A 71 -1.55 -0.48 -10.98
C ILE A 71 -0.50 -1.15 -10.11
N ARG A 72 0.59 -1.61 -10.74
CA ARG A 72 1.76 -2.17 -10.05
C ARG A 72 2.77 -1.07 -9.72
N LEU A 73 3.19 -0.97 -8.45
CA LEU A 73 4.29 -0.11 -7.99
C LEU A 73 5.38 -0.94 -7.34
N GLY A 74 6.63 -0.48 -7.44
CA GLY A 74 7.70 -0.99 -6.61
C GLY A 74 7.58 -0.47 -5.18
N ILE A 75 8.15 -1.21 -4.25
CA ILE A 75 8.43 -0.79 -2.88
C ILE A 75 9.93 -0.71 -2.69
N THR A 76 10.38 0.32 -1.98
CA THR A 76 11.77 0.46 -1.55
C THR A 76 11.81 0.94 -0.10
N TYR A 77 12.94 0.72 0.56
CA TYR A 77 13.15 1.04 1.96
C TYR A 77 14.39 1.90 2.08
N ASP A 78 14.27 3.02 2.77
CA ASP A 78 15.36 3.97 2.98
C ASP A 78 15.09 4.79 4.25
N GLU A 79 16.11 5.44 4.79
CA GLU A 79 15.95 6.34 5.93
C GLU A 79 15.07 7.54 5.55
N ASN A 80 14.25 8.00 6.49
CA ASN A 80 13.57 9.29 6.35
C ASN A 80 14.43 10.39 6.98
N PRO A 81 14.96 11.36 6.22
CA PRO A 81 15.80 12.42 6.77
C PRO A 81 15.06 13.31 7.78
N ALA A 82 13.72 13.36 7.74
CA ALA A 82 12.92 14.08 8.73
C ALA A 82 12.77 13.31 10.06
N ILE A 83 13.02 12.00 10.07
CA ILE A 83 12.88 11.13 11.25
C ILE A 83 14.00 10.04 11.26
N PRO A 84 15.29 10.41 11.35
CA PRO A 84 16.39 9.45 11.17
C PRO A 84 16.41 8.33 12.22
N SER A 85 15.92 8.61 13.43
CA SER A 85 15.86 7.64 14.52
C SER A 85 14.88 6.48 14.30
N MET A 86 14.08 6.53 13.23
CA MET A 86 13.09 5.49 12.90
C MET A 86 13.68 4.34 12.07
N GLY A 87 14.92 4.47 11.59
CA GLY A 87 15.52 3.54 10.64
C GLY A 87 14.86 3.58 9.26
N ASP A 88 15.00 2.50 8.50
CA ASP A 88 14.38 2.36 7.18
C ASP A 88 12.86 2.44 7.25
N VAL A 89 12.28 3.25 6.37
CA VAL A 89 10.83 3.36 6.17
C VAL A 89 10.43 2.96 4.77
N ALA A 90 9.17 2.53 4.59
CA ALA A 90 8.67 2.08 3.31
C ALA A 90 8.27 3.26 2.39
N TYR A 91 8.71 3.20 1.14
CA TYR A 91 8.32 4.11 0.07
C TYR A 91 7.73 3.31 -1.09
N THR A 92 6.73 3.88 -1.75
CA THR A 92 6.40 3.48 -3.12
C THR A 92 7.45 4.04 -4.08
N ILE A 93 7.76 3.31 -5.15
CA ILE A 93 8.59 3.79 -6.26
C ILE A 93 7.96 3.45 -7.60
N GLN A 94 7.91 4.43 -8.50
CA GLN A 94 7.45 4.21 -9.86
C GLN A 94 8.35 3.21 -10.60
N LEU A 95 7.71 2.33 -11.39
CA LEU A 95 8.43 1.42 -12.27
C LEU A 95 9.26 2.21 -13.32
N PRO A 96 10.36 1.62 -13.83
CA PRO A 96 11.15 2.24 -14.88
C PRO A 96 10.30 2.62 -16.09
N LYS A 97 10.48 3.85 -16.59
CA LYS A 97 9.82 4.32 -17.81
C LYS A 97 10.56 3.78 -19.04
N PRO A 98 9.86 3.39 -20.12
CA PRO A 98 10.49 2.84 -21.33
C PRO A 98 11.55 3.75 -21.96
N PHE A 99 11.40 5.06 -21.82
CA PHE A 99 12.27 6.08 -22.42
C PHE A 99 13.14 6.80 -21.38
N GLY A 100 13.33 6.20 -20.20
CA GLY A 100 14.04 6.83 -19.09
C GLY A 100 13.26 7.96 -18.41
N GLY A 101 13.90 8.63 -17.45
CA GLY A 101 13.32 9.72 -16.65
C GLY A 101 13.36 9.44 -15.16
N SER A 102 13.10 10.48 -14.36
CA SER A 102 13.08 10.38 -12.90
C SER A 102 11.95 9.46 -12.44
N ARG A 103 12.28 8.53 -11.54
CA ARG A 103 11.30 7.74 -10.79
C ARG A 103 10.86 8.54 -9.57
N ARG A 104 9.55 8.69 -9.38
CA ARG A 104 9.02 9.29 -8.16
C ARG A 104 8.98 8.26 -7.05
N THR A 105 9.43 8.66 -5.86
CA THR A 105 9.20 7.95 -4.61
C THR A 105 8.16 8.70 -3.77
N SER A 106 7.32 7.95 -3.05
CA SER A 106 6.31 8.53 -2.15
C SER A 106 6.33 7.78 -0.84
N LEU A 107 6.45 8.51 0.28
CA LEU A 107 6.56 7.92 1.62
C LEU A 107 5.23 7.28 2.02
N ILE A 108 5.25 6.01 2.42
CA ILE A 108 4.08 5.36 3.01
C ILE A 108 3.96 5.82 4.46
N THR A 109 2.93 6.61 4.74
CA THR A 109 2.71 7.21 6.06
C THR A 109 1.88 6.30 6.96
N ALA A 110 0.91 5.55 6.40
CA ALA A 110 0.03 4.66 7.15
C ALA A 110 -0.43 3.44 6.34
N LEU A 111 -0.67 2.32 7.04
CA LEU A 111 -1.45 1.17 6.56
C LEU A 111 -2.65 1.00 7.48
N VAL A 112 -3.79 0.64 6.88
CA VAL A 112 -5.03 0.34 7.57
C VAL A 112 -5.48 -1.05 7.16
N LEU A 113 -5.72 -1.92 8.13
CA LEU A 113 -6.23 -3.27 7.89
C LEU A 113 -7.69 -3.33 8.29
N VAL A 114 -8.55 -3.81 7.40
CA VAL A 114 -9.99 -3.94 7.64
C VAL A 114 -10.38 -5.41 7.60
N ASP A 115 -10.95 -5.86 8.71
CA ASP A 115 -11.45 -7.23 8.90
C ASP A 115 -12.91 -7.35 8.45
N LEU A 116 -13.35 -8.55 8.09
CA LEU A 116 -14.73 -8.87 7.72
C LEU A 116 -15.67 -8.82 8.93
N ARG A 117 -15.15 -8.98 10.16
CA ARG A 117 -15.92 -8.98 11.42
C ARG A 117 -17.08 -9.99 11.45
N GLN A 118 -16.95 -11.09 10.72
CA GLN A 118 -17.97 -12.15 10.66
C GLN A 118 -18.16 -12.84 12.01
N ASP A 119 -17.10 -12.91 12.82
CA ASP A 119 -17.12 -13.41 14.20
C ASP A 119 -18.07 -12.60 15.09
N ILE A 120 -18.01 -11.26 15.00
CA ILE A 120 -18.88 -10.36 15.77
C ILE A 120 -20.34 -10.56 15.37
N TRP A 121 -20.63 -10.64 14.07
CA TRP A 121 -21.98 -10.87 13.56
C TRP A 121 -22.52 -12.23 14.01
N LYS A 122 -21.70 -13.29 13.87
CA LYS A 122 -22.07 -14.64 14.31
C LYS A 122 -22.35 -14.72 15.81
N GLN A 123 -21.57 -14.02 16.64
CA GLN A 123 -21.81 -13.98 18.08
C GLN A 123 -23.14 -13.30 18.43
N ALA A 124 -23.48 -12.22 17.74
CA ALA A 124 -24.68 -11.44 18.04
C ALA A 124 -25.97 -12.09 17.51
N PHE A 125 -25.91 -12.79 16.36
CA PHE A 125 -27.11 -13.22 15.64
C PHE A 125 -27.15 -14.72 15.29
N GLY A 126 -26.10 -15.49 15.58
CA GLY A 126 -25.99 -16.90 15.20
C GLY A 126 -25.47 -17.10 13.77
N ASP A 127 -25.61 -18.31 13.25
CA ASP A 127 -25.27 -18.62 11.85
C ASP A 127 -26.30 -17.96 10.91
N VAL A 128 -25.81 -17.16 9.96
CA VAL A 128 -26.62 -16.56 8.89
C VAL A 128 -26.58 -17.53 7.71
N GLU A 129 -27.72 -18.14 7.38
CA GLU A 129 -27.89 -19.02 6.20
C GLU A 129 -27.69 -18.29 4.86
#